data_AF-A0A8H4XZU9-F1
#
_entry.id   AF-A0A8H4XZU9-F1
#
_cell.length_a   1.000
_cell.length_b   1.000
_cell.length_c   1.000
_cell.angle_alpha   90.00
_cell.angle_beta   90.00
_cell.angle_gamma   90.00
#
_symmetry.space_group_name_H-M   'P 1'
#
loop_
_entity.id
_entity.type
_entity.pdbx_description
1 polymer ?
#
loop_
_entity_poly.entity_id
_entity_poly.type
_entity_poly.pdbx_seq_one_letter_code
_entity_poly.pdbx_strand_id
1 'polypeptide(L)'
;MAGVGARPDARDPKDAAPSFVANEDRRPSLIEGIIKGPQKFFLSKGLISRNSQFHGLTASEREKLGGVEYKAICLLSVIVPLYFVLFNMLGFLGLGTWMAVNRPSTARENGLSPFWTGSFLAISAFGNNGMSLLDLNMTALQTCSYVLLTMGFLILAGNTLYPCFLRFSIWTMRHILPRTKWCEEWKIVLDFILNHPRRVYTHLFPKRHTWYLLATIILFNGIDWAGFEVLSIGNIAVQSLGGYRILDGLFQALAVRSGGFYVVNIAELHQGLLVLYVLMMYVSAFPVLVTIRNTNVYEERSLGIYANDHLAEDQRHHASLGSFVGHIKAMVSPSVEKQNQDNGTAQVDEKNTSRSYFVRQQLRSQLSHDIWWICLAVLFITIAEAPHFTDDPVSYSTFNIIFEVVSGYGCVGISVGLPNQNYSFCGGWFTISKLILIAVMLRGRHRGLPVAIDKAVMLPDESLAWAEEEDAAMRLEGARSWNAAHGSAHDGKNDNIV
;
A
#
# COMPACT_ATOMS: atom_id res chain seq x y z
N MET A 1 18.30 -8.93 -21.42
CA MET A 1 19.07 -7.87 -20.74
C MET A 1 19.45 -8.40 -19.37
N ALA A 2 20.73 -8.76 -19.18
CA ALA A 2 21.24 -9.17 -17.88
C ALA A 2 21.15 -7.97 -16.92
N GLY A 3 20.62 -8.20 -15.71
CA GLY A 3 20.51 -7.16 -14.70
C GLY A 3 21.89 -6.57 -14.36
N VAL A 4 21.95 -5.26 -14.16
CA VAL A 4 23.15 -4.56 -13.71
C VAL A 4 23.63 -5.22 -12.41
N GLY A 5 24.84 -5.79 -12.44
CA GLY A 5 25.43 -6.58 -11.35
C GLY A 5 25.82 -8.01 -11.74
N ALA A 6 25.40 -8.53 -12.89
CA ALA A 6 25.92 -9.80 -13.40
C ALA A 6 27.38 -9.62 -13.87
N ARG A 7 28.32 -10.36 -13.26
CA ARG A 7 29.70 -10.40 -13.76
C ARG A 7 29.69 -11.02 -15.17
N PRO A 8 30.24 -10.34 -16.19
CA PRO A 8 30.29 -10.86 -17.56
C PRO A 8 31.15 -12.13 -17.71
N ASP A 9 31.94 -12.43 -16.68
CA ASP A 9 32.88 -13.56 -16.57
C ASP A 9 32.29 -14.81 -15.87
N ALA A 10 31.01 -14.77 -15.48
CA ALA A 10 30.30 -15.95 -15.00
C ALA A 10 30.03 -16.91 -16.18
N ARG A 11 30.63 -18.11 -16.13
CA ARG A 11 30.50 -19.17 -17.15
C ARG A 11 29.03 -19.48 -17.45
N ASP A 12 28.73 -19.77 -18.72
CA ASP A 12 27.42 -20.19 -19.19
C ASP A 12 26.91 -21.40 -18.36
N PRO A 13 25.66 -21.41 -17.85
CA PRO A 13 25.25 -22.25 -16.71
C PRO A 13 25.10 -23.75 -16.99
N LYS A 14 25.44 -24.24 -18.18
CA LYS A 14 25.33 -25.66 -18.54
C LYS A 14 26.54 -26.49 -18.07
N ASP A 15 27.68 -25.84 -17.82
CA ASP A 15 28.96 -26.51 -17.55
C ASP A 15 29.47 -26.32 -16.11
N ALA A 16 28.68 -25.70 -15.23
CA ALA A 16 29.03 -25.55 -13.82
C ALA A 16 28.72 -26.85 -13.05
N ALA A 17 29.76 -27.55 -12.60
CA ALA A 17 29.61 -28.73 -11.76
C ALA A 17 28.85 -28.36 -10.47
N PRO A 18 27.87 -29.18 -10.02
CA PRO A 18 27.15 -28.93 -8.78
C PRO A 18 28.12 -28.98 -7.60
N SER A 19 28.52 -27.82 -7.11
CA SER A 19 29.44 -27.70 -5.98
C SER A 19 28.68 -27.72 -4.66
N PHE A 20 28.07 -28.86 -4.33
CA PHE A 20 27.72 -29.16 -2.95
C PHE A 20 27.90 -30.66 -2.66
N VAL A 21 29.06 -30.99 -2.09
CA VAL A 21 29.17 -32.11 -1.17
C VAL A 21 28.39 -31.70 0.07
N ALA A 22 27.19 -32.26 0.25
CA ALA A 22 26.49 -32.20 1.51
C ALA A 22 27.39 -32.87 2.56
N ASN A 23 27.94 -32.08 3.48
CA ASN A 23 28.70 -32.61 4.60
C ASN A 23 27.68 -33.34 5.51
N GLU A 24 27.65 -34.67 5.45
CA GLU A 24 26.68 -35.54 6.15
C GLU A 24 26.79 -35.48 7.69
N ASP A 25 27.82 -34.82 8.25
CA ASP A 25 28.13 -34.92 9.68
C ASP A 25 27.66 -33.77 10.58
N ARG A 26 26.94 -32.76 10.06
CA ARG A 26 26.41 -31.70 10.93
C ARG A 26 25.00 -32.02 11.41
N ARG A 27 24.89 -32.74 12.54
CA ARG A 27 23.63 -32.82 13.30
C ARG A 27 23.26 -31.40 13.75
N PRO A 28 22.12 -30.82 13.30
CA PRO A 28 21.69 -29.52 13.80
C PRO A 28 21.32 -29.67 15.27
N SER A 29 21.76 -28.70 16.08
CA SER A 29 21.45 -28.67 17.51
C SER A 29 19.94 -28.61 17.72
N LEU A 30 19.44 -29.24 18.78
CA LEU A 30 18.00 -29.34 19.13
C LEU A 30 17.28 -27.97 19.20
N ILE A 31 18.02 -26.87 19.28
CA ILE A 31 17.51 -25.50 19.34
C ILE A 31 17.33 -24.90 17.93
N GLU A 32 18.13 -25.31 16.95
CA GLU A 32 18.01 -24.92 15.54
C GLU A 32 16.81 -25.59 14.84
N GLY A 33 16.37 -26.75 15.35
CA GLY A 33 15.16 -27.44 14.90
C GLY A 33 13.84 -26.73 15.25
N ILE A 34 13.86 -25.73 16.15
CA ILE A 34 12.64 -25.09 16.67
C ILE A 34 12.20 -23.89 15.80
N ILE A 35 13.07 -23.37 14.92
CA ILE A 35 12.75 -22.23 14.04
C ILE A 35 12.39 -22.74 12.63
N LYS A 36 11.22 -23.41 12.56
CA LYS A 36 10.30 -23.56 11.41
C LYS A 36 10.92 -23.57 9.99
N GLY A 37 11.34 -24.76 9.56
CA GLY A 37 11.54 -25.12 8.16
C GLY A 37 10.25 -25.54 7.42
N PRO A 38 10.34 -25.94 6.13
CA PRO A 38 9.23 -26.17 5.18
C PRO A 38 8.31 -27.36 5.50
N GLN A 39 8.47 -27.99 6.66
CA GLN A 39 7.82 -29.24 7.06
C GLN A 39 6.28 -29.23 7.03
N LYS A 40 5.65 -28.05 6.89
CA LYS A 40 4.19 -27.93 6.83
C LYS A 40 3.58 -28.25 5.47
N PHE A 41 4.34 -28.18 4.37
CA PHE A 41 3.79 -28.35 3.02
C PHE A 41 4.30 -29.62 2.34
N PHE A 42 5.57 -29.96 2.59
CA PHE A 42 6.21 -31.21 2.19
C PHE A 42 7.47 -31.39 3.06
N LEU A 43 7.88 -32.63 3.33
CA LEU A 43 9.11 -32.93 4.07
C LEU A 43 10.31 -32.55 3.18
N SER A 44 10.82 -31.32 3.32
CA SER A 44 12.06 -30.90 2.68
C SER A 44 13.08 -30.34 3.65
N LYS A 45 14.36 -30.51 3.29
CA LYS A 45 15.52 -29.94 4.01
C LYS A 45 15.82 -28.49 3.60
N GLY A 46 15.05 -27.92 2.67
CA GLY A 46 15.27 -26.59 2.13
C GLY A 46 15.12 -25.48 3.18
N LEU A 47 15.94 -24.43 3.04
CA LEU A 47 15.88 -23.25 3.91
C LEU A 47 14.96 -22.20 3.29
N ILE A 48 14.07 -21.61 4.10
CA ILE A 48 13.20 -20.51 3.68
C ILE A 48 13.86 -19.19 4.11
N SER A 49 14.28 -18.39 3.14
CA SER A 49 14.87 -17.06 3.36
C SER A 49 13.79 -15.96 3.40
N ARG A 50 14.23 -14.70 3.52
CA ARG A 50 13.36 -13.51 3.56
C ARG A 50 12.42 -13.50 2.34
N ASN A 51 11.17 -13.09 2.57
CA ASN A 51 10.15 -12.93 1.52
C ASN A 51 9.83 -14.20 0.70
N SER A 52 9.98 -15.40 1.28
CA SER A 52 9.61 -16.69 0.67
C SER A 52 10.51 -17.17 -0.47
N GLN A 53 11.80 -16.85 -0.43
CA GLN A 53 12.78 -17.53 -1.30
C GLN A 53 13.14 -18.90 -0.70
N PHE A 54 13.11 -19.96 -1.51
CA PHE A 54 13.48 -21.31 -1.07
C PHE A 54 14.86 -21.68 -1.63
N HIS A 55 15.75 -22.19 -0.78
CA HIS A 55 17.11 -22.58 -1.17
C HIS A 55 17.44 -24.01 -0.74
N GLY A 56 18.35 -24.65 -1.47
CA GLY A 56 18.81 -26.01 -1.15
C GLY A 56 17.75 -27.10 -1.33
N LEU A 57 16.80 -26.89 -2.25
CA LEU A 57 15.81 -27.89 -2.63
C LEU A 57 16.41 -28.83 -3.69
N THR A 58 16.17 -30.12 -3.52
CA THR A 58 16.42 -31.12 -4.58
C THR A 58 15.47 -30.92 -5.76
N ALA A 59 15.83 -31.43 -6.94
CA ALA A 59 15.01 -31.28 -8.16
C ALA A 59 13.57 -31.82 -7.99
N SER A 60 13.39 -32.93 -7.26
CA SER A 60 12.08 -33.52 -6.98
C SER A 60 11.27 -32.73 -5.94
N GLU A 61 11.91 -32.06 -4.98
CA GLU A 61 11.25 -31.14 -4.06
C GLU A 61 10.80 -29.85 -4.76
N ARG A 62 11.56 -29.39 -5.75
CA ARG A 62 11.19 -28.24 -6.60
C ARG A 62 9.97 -28.51 -7.45
N GLU A 63 9.90 -29.68 -8.08
CA GLU A 63 8.73 -30.07 -8.88
C GLU A 63 7.45 -30.11 -8.03
N LYS A 64 7.55 -30.65 -6.80
CA LYS A 64 6.44 -30.63 -5.84
C LYS A 64 6.03 -29.22 -5.43
N LEU A 65 7.00 -28.33 -5.19
CA LEU A 65 6.73 -26.92 -4.88
C LEU A 65 6.01 -26.23 -6.05
N GLY A 66 6.50 -26.41 -7.28
CA GLY A 66 5.87 -25.87 -8.49
C GLY A 66 4.44 -26.39 -8.69
N GLY A 67 4.17 -27.67 -8.38
CA GLY A 67 2.83 -28.24 -8.43
C GLY A 67 1.85 -27.59 -7.44
N VAL A 68 2.31 -27.23 -6.23
CA VAL A 68 1.50 -26.50 -5.24
C VAL A 68 1.30 -25.05 -5.65
N GLU A 69 2.33 -24.39 -6.18
CA GLU A 69 2.25 -23.02 -6.70
C GLU A 69 1.25 -22.91 -7.86
N TYR A 70 1.30 -23.85 -8.81
CA TYR A 70 0.35 -23.90 -9.92
C TYR A 70 -1.10 -24.05 -9.43
N LYS A 71 -1.35 -25.00 -8.52
CA LYS A 71 -2.68 -25.17 -7.90
C LYS A 71 -3.14 -23.91 -7.17
N ALA A 72 -2.23 -23.21 -6.49
CA ALA A 72 -2.52 -21.96 -5.80
C ALA A 72 -2.91 -20.83 -6.76
N ILE A 73 -2.20 -20.69 -7.88
CA ILE A 73 -2.51 -19.70 -8.93
C ILE A 73 -3.86 -20.03 -9.58
N CYS A 74 -4.14 -21.30 -9.90
CA CYS A 74 -5.43 -21.73 -10.44
C CYS A 74 -6.59 -21.47 -9.48
N LEU A 75 -6.39 -21.66 -8.17
CA LEU A 75 -7.43 -21.33 -7.19
C LEU A 75 -7.67 -19.82 -7.13
N LEU A 76 -6.58 -19.04 -7.13
CA LEU A 76 -6.66 -17.59 -7.02
C LEU A 76 -7.28 -16.95 -8.28
N SER A 77 -7.02 -17.51 -9.46
CA SER A 77 -7.65 -17.06 -10.71
C SER A 77 -9.16 -17.22 -10.71
N VAL A 78 -9.73 -18.07 -9.84
CA VAL A 78 -11.18 -18.18 -9.60
C VAL A 78 -11.62 -17.24 -8.47
N ILE A 79 -10.88 -17.19 -7.36
CA ILE A 79 -11.25 -16.38 -6.18
C ILE A 79 -11.31 -14.88 -6.51
N VAL A 80 -10.36 -14.36 -7.28
CA VAL A 80 -10.27 -12.91 -7.57
C VAL A 80 -11.45 -12.43 -8.42
N PRO A 81 -11.80 -13.04 -9.57
CA PRO A 81 -13.00 -12.69 -10.30
C PRO A 81 -14.29 -12.92 -9.49
N LEU A 82 -14.35 -14.00 -8.72
CA LEU A 82 -15.50 -14.27 -7.86
C LEU A 82 -15.70 -13.17 -6.81
N TYR A 83 -14.62 -12.71 -6.17
CA TYR A 83 -14.64 -11.57 -5.25
C TYR A 83 -15.19 -10.32 -5.95
N PHE A 84 -14.66 -9.99 -7.13
CA PHE A 84 -15.08 -8.83 -7.90
C PHE A 84 -16.58 -8.89 -8.25
N VAL A 85 -17.06 -10.03 -8.77
CA VAL A 85 -18.47 -10.21 -9.14
C VAL A 85 -19.37 -10.20 -7.90
N LEU A 86 -18.96 -10.85 -6.81
CA LEU A 86 -19.77 -10.94 -5.58
C LEU A 86 -20.04 -9.56 -4.98
N PHE A 87 -19.00 -8.75 -4.77
CA PHE A 87 -19.17 -7.42 -4.17
C PHE A 87 -19.98 -6.49 -5.09
N ASN A 88 -19.75 -6.54 -6.41
CA ASN A 88 -20.55 -5.77 -7.36
C ASN A 88 -22.01 -6.24 -7.39
N MET A 89 -22.30 -7.54 -7.37
CA MET A 89 -23.66 -8.06 -7.35
C MET A 89 -24.39 -7.69 -6.06
N LEU A 90 -23.73 -7.84 -4.90
CA LEU A 90 -24.30 -7.46 -3.61
C LEU A 90 -24.61 -5.95 -3.57
N GLY A 91 -23.71 -5.11 -4.08
CA GLY A 91 -23.95 -3.68 -4.21
C GLY A 91 -25.06 -3.34 -5.21
N PHE A 92 -25.03 -3.97 -6.39
CA PHE A 92 -25.99 -3.76 -7.48
C PHE A 92 -27.42 -4.06 -7.04
N LEU A 93 -27.64 -5.23 -6.44
CA LEU A 93 -28.95 -5.63 -5.92
C LEU A 93 -29.28 -4.86 -4.65
N GLY A 94 -28.34 -4.73 -3.71
CA GLY A 94 -28.56 -4.15 -2.39
C GLY A 94 -28.92 -2.67 -2.42
N LEU A 95 -28.15 -1.83 -3.13
CA LEU A 95 -28.47 -0.40 -3.26
C LEU A 95 -29.58 -0.16 -4.26
N GLY A 96 -29.58 -0.90 -5.38
CA GLY A 96 -30.59 -0.74 -6.42
C GLY A 96 -32.00 -1.02 -5.89
N THR A 97 -32.20 -2.14 -5.20
CA THR A 97 -33.51 -2.47 -4.60
C THR A 97 -33.89 -1.49 -3.49
N TRP A 98 -32.95 -1.14 -2.62
CA TRP A 98 -33.24 -0.23 -1.50
C TRP A 98 -33.68 1.15 -1.98
N MET A 99 -33.00 1.72 -2.98
CA MET A 99 -33.39 3.04 -3.51
C MET A 99 -34.70 2.99 -4.28
N ALA A 100 -35.00 1.88 -4.98
CA ALA A 100 -36.28 1.70 -5.63
C ALA A 100 -37.46 1.65 -4.65
N VAL A 101 -37.27 1.07 -3.45
CA VAL A 101 -38.33 0.91 -2.44
C VAL A 101 -38.44 2.13 -1.52
N ASN A 102 -37.32 2.62 -0.99
CA ASN A 102 -37.33 3.57 0.11
C ASN A 102 -37.21 5.05 -0.31
N ARG A 103 -36.50 5.34 -1.41
CA ARG A 103 -36.25 6.72 -1.88
C ARG A 103 -36.31 6.85 -3.42
N PRO A 104 -37.43 6.50 -4.07
CA PRO A 104 -37.54 6.61 -5.52
C PRO A 104 -37.64 8.06 -6.01
N SER A 105 -38.07 9.01 -5.17
CA SER A 105 -38.27 10.42 -5.57
C SER A 105 -36.96 11.11 -5.96
N THR A 106 -35.89 10.92 -5.18
CA THR A 106 -34.57 11.55 -5.39
C THR A 106 -33.97 11.25 -6.76
N ALA A 107 -34.18 10.03 -7.27
CA ALA A 107 -33.75 9.68 -8.62
C ALA A 107 -34.72 10.17 -9.70
N ARG A 108 -36.05 10.11 -9.43
CA ARG A 108 -37.08 10.54 -10.39
C ARG A 108 -37.08 12.04 -10.65
N GLU A 109 -36.71 12.86 -9.67
CA GLU A 109 -36.54 14.31 -9.82
C GLU A 109 -35.50 14.65 -10.88
N ASN A 110 -34.45 13.82 -11.00
CA ASN A 110 -33.42 13.94 -12.04
C ASN A 110 -33.79 13.19 -13.34
N GLY A 111 -35.03 12.69 -13.48
CA GLY A 111 -35.46 11.92 -14.64
C GLY A 111 -34.84 10.52 -14.74
N LEU A 112 -34.26 10.01 -13.65
CA LEU A 112 -33.54 8.73 -13.62
C LEU A 112 -34.39 7.63 -12.97
N SER A 113 -34.14 6.40 -13.41
CA SER A 113 -34.72 5.21 -12.79
C SER A 113 -34.04 4.89 -11.45
N PRO A 114 -34.78 4.82 -10.33
CA PRO A 114 -34.21 4.65 -8.99
C PRO A 114 -33.31 3.43 -8.80
N PHE A 115 -33.71 2.29 -9.39
CA PHE A 115 -32.93 1.06 -9.31
C PHE A 115 -31.54 1.24 -9.94
N TRP A 116 -31.50 1.73 -11.19
CA TRP A 116 -30.24 1.94 -11.90
C TRP A 116 -29.37 3.00 -11.24
N THR A 117 -29.95 4.06 -10.68
CA THR A 117 -29.20 5.04 -9.90
C THR A 117 -28.45 4.37 -8.75
N GLY A 118 -29.09 3.45 -8.03
CA GLY A 118 -28.48 2.79 -6.86
C GLY A 118 -27.44 1.78 -7.25
N SER A 119 -27.76 1.00 -8.27
CA SER A 119 -26.84 0.04 -8.84
C SER A 119 -25.57 0.71 -9.40
N PHE A 120 -25.71 1.84 -10.09
CA PHE A 120 -24.57 2.60 -10.62
C PHE A 120 -23.71 3.18 -9.49
N LEU A 121 -24.33 3.77 -8.46
CA LEU A 121 -23.62 4.28 -7.30
C LEU A 121 -22.84 3.18 -6.58
N ALA A 122 -23.38 1.98 -6.47
CA ALA A 122 -22.70 0.84 -5.87
C ALA A 122 -21.46 0.41 -6.67
N ILE A 123 -21.57 0.29 -7.99
CA ILE A 123 -20.45 -0.07 -8.87
C ILE A 123 -19.38 1.03 -8.84
N SER A 124 -19.80 2.30 -8.89
CA SER A 124 -18.91 3.46 -8.80
C SER A 124 -18.17 3.52 -7.46
N ALA A 125 -18.85 3.21 -6.36
CA ALA A 125 -18.27 3.11 -5.02
C ALA A 125 -17.22 2.01 -4.92
N PHE A 126 -17.53 0.80 -5.39
CA PHE A 126 -16.57 -0.32 -5.38
C PHE A 126 -15.37 -0.08 -6.31
N GLY A 127 -15.61 0.56 -7.46
CA GLY A 127 -14.57 0.94 -8.42
C GLY A 127 -13.70 2.11 -7.98
N ASN A 128 -14.06 2.82 -6.90
CA ASN A 128 -13.38 4.04 -6.46
C ASN A 128 -13.35 5.10 -7.58
N ASN A 129 -14.48 5.26 -8.28
CA ASN A 129 -14.58 6.12 -9.46
C ASN A 129 -15.04 7.55 -9.15
N GLY A 130 -15.84 7.76 -8.09
CA GLY A 130 -16.40 9.08 -7.74
C GLY A 130 -17.53 9.59 -8.62
N MET A 131 -17.97 8.80 -9.60
CA MET A 131 -19.06 9.21 -10.49
C MET A 131 -20.41 8.97 -9.84
N SER A 132 -21.25 10.00 -9.82
CA SER A 132 -22.65 9.95 -9.41
C SER A 132 -23.54 10.27 -10.60
N LEU A 133 -24.70 9.60 -10.67
CA LEU A 133 -25.76 9.97 -11.60
C LEU A 133 -26.65 11.11 -11.06
N LEU A 134 -26.61 11.35 -9.75
CA LEU A 134 -27.30 12.46 -9.13
C LEU A 134 -26.42 13.72 -9.22
N ASP A 135 -27.00 14.82 -9.69
CA ASP A 135 -26.33 16.13 -9.85
C ASP A 135 -25.72 16.62 -8.53
N LEU A 136 -26.47 16.45 -7.44
CA LEU A 136 -26.09 16.82 -6.08
C LEU A 136 -25.15 15.79 -5.41
N ASN A 137 -24.68 14.79 -6.16
CA ASN A 137 -23.86 13.71 -5.62
C ASN A 137 -24.50 13.08 -4.37
N MET A 138 -23.74 12.76 -3.32
CA MET A 138 -24.28 12.11 -2.11
C MET A 138 -24.95 13.06 -1.13
N THR A 139 -24.90 14.38 -1.37
CA THR A 139 -25.67 15.35 -0.55
C THR A 139 -27.17 15.06 -0.61
N ALA A 140 -27.66 14.56 -1.76
CA ALA A 140 -29.04 14.14 -1.96
C ALA A 140 -29.45 12.92 -1.10
N LEU A 141 -28.47 12.14 -0.62
CA LEU A 141 -28.67 10.90 0.15
C LEU A 141 -28.06 10.98 1.57
N GLN A 142 -27.73 12.18 2.06
CA GLN A 142 -27.09 12.41 3.36
C GLN A 142 -27.90 11.86 4.56
N THR A 143 -29.22 11.83 4.49
CA THR A 143 -30.07 11.28 5.57
C THR A 143 -30.23 9.76 5.52
N CYS A 144 -29.64 9.09 4.52
CA CYS A 144 -29.87 7.68 4.23
C CYS A 144 -28.73 6.80 4.75
N SER A 145 -28.80 6.42 6.03
CA SER A 145 -27.71 5.69 6.70
C SER A 145 -27.33 4.38 6.01
N TYR A 146 -28.29 3.65 5.45
CA TYR A 146 -28.02 2.41 4.72
C TYR A 146 -27.14 2.64 3.48
N VAL A 147 -27.42 3.70 2.71
CA VAL A 147 -26.65 4.02 1.50
C VAL A 147 -25.23 4.43 1.88
N LEU A 148 -25.08 5.34 2.85
CA LEU A 148 -23.77 5.82 3.29
C LEU A 148 -22.90 4.69 3.85
N LEU A 149 -23.46 3.83 4.73
CA LEU A 149 -22.72 2.70 5.29
C LEU A 149 -22.33 1.69 4.22
N THR A 150 -23.24 1.36 3.30
CA THR A 150 -22.96 0.36 2.26
C THR A 150 -21.97 0.88 1.23
N MET A 151 -22.09 2.14 0.80
CA MET A 151 -21.12 2.76 -0.10
C MET A 151 -19.76 2.94 0.56
N GLY A 152 -19.72 3.39 1.83
CA GLY A 152 -18.48 3.49 2.59
C GLY A 152 -17.76 2.14 2.70
N PHE A 153 -18.52 1.07 2.94
CA PHE A 153 -18.01 -0.30 2.93
C PHE A 153 -17.50 -0.72 1.54
N LEU A 154 -18.24 -0.44 0.46
CA LEU A 154 -17.82 -0.75 -0.91
C LEU A 154 -16.56 0.02 -1.32
N ILE A 155 -16.42 1.30 -0.95
CA ILE A 155 -15.22 2.13 -1.20
C ILE A 155 -13.99 1.54 -0.50
N LEU A 156 -14.17 1.00 0.71
CA LEU A 156 -13.12 0.29 1.43
C LEU A 156 -12.80 -1.05 0.78
N ALA A 157 -13.81 -1.86 0.47
CA ALA A 157 -13.66 -3.18 -0.15
C ALA A 157 -13.10 -3.13 -1.57
N GLY A 158 -13.21 -1.99 -2.23
CA GLY A 158 -12.57 -1.66 -3.49
C GLY A 158 -11.06 -1.46 -3.35
N ASN A 159 -10.50 -0.53 -4.13
CA ASN A 159 -9.05 -0.40 -4.32
C ASN A 159 -8.27 -0.14 -3.01
N THR A 160 -8.88 0.49 -2.00
CA THR A 160 -8.20 0.89 -0.76
C THR A 160 -7.76 -0.31 0.10
N LEU A 161 -8.71 -1.17 0.50
CA LEU A 161 -8.46 -2.31 1.40
C LEU A 161 -8.59 -3.66 0.68
N TYR A 162 -8.66 -3.69 -0.66
CA TYR A 162 -8.66 -4.92 -1.43
C TYR A 162 -7.63 -5.98 -0.94
N PRO A 163 -6.35 -5.64 -0.70
CA PRO A 163 -5.38 -6.61 -0.17
C PRO A 163 -5.77 -7.22 1.18
N CYS A 164 -6.41 -6.43 2.05
CA CYS A 164 -6.82 -6.86 3.38
C CYS A 164 -8.08 -7.74 3.30
N PHE A 165 -9.09 -7.29 2.53
CA PHE A 165 -10.32 -8.05 2.33
C PHE A 165 -10.10 -9.36 1.58
N LEU A 166 -9.22 -9.37 0.58
CA LEU A 166 -8.84 -10.60 -0.12
C LEU A 166 -8.12 -11.58 0.80
N ARG A 167 -7.17 -11.11 1.63
CA ARG A 167 -6.51 -11.97 2.61
C ARG A 167 -7.51 -12.53 3.63
N PHE A 168 -8.45 -11.70 4.09
CA PHE A 168 -9.50 -12.09 5.01
C PHE A 168 -10.45 -13.12 4.39
N SER A 169 -10.86 -12.95 3.12
CA SER A 169 -11.75 -13.91 2.44
C SER A 169 -11.08 -15.27 2.27
N ILE A 170 -9.81 -15.33 1.89
CA ILE A 170 -9.01 -16.58 1.80
C ILE A 170 -8.87 -17.23 3.19
N TRP A 171 -8.61 -16.44 4.23
CA TRP A 171 -8.53 -16.93 5.60
C TRP A 171 -9.87 -17.49 6.09
N THR A 172 -10.98 -16.83 5.78
CA THR A 172 -12.34 -17.28 6.11
C THR A 172 -12.68 -18.57 5.36
N MET A 173 -12.35 -18.65 4.06
CA MET A 173 -12.53 -19.87 3.26
C MET A 173 -11.79 -21.06 3.89
N ARG A 174 -10.55 -20.87 4.33
CA ARG A 174 -9.76 -21.90 5.03
C ARG A 174 -10.47 -22.44 6.28
N HIS A 175 -11.12 -21.57 7.06
CA HIS A 175 -11.83 -21.97 8.29
C HIS A 175 -13.17 -22.65 8.03
N ILE A 176 -13.87 -22.25 6.96
CA ILE A 176 -15.16 -22.83 6.59
C ILE A 176 -15.00 -24.25 6.02
N LEU A 177 -13.87 -24.58 5.40
CA LEU A 177 -13.68 -25.90 4.77
C LEU A 177 -13.80 -27.06 5.79
N PRO A 178 -14.70 -28.04 5.55
CA PRO A 178 -14.86 -29.21 6.42
C PRO A 178 -13.61 -30.11 6.44
N ARG A 179 -13.48 -30.97 7.45
CA ARG A 179 -12.36 -31.94 7.59
C ARG A 179 -12.60 -33.20 6.76
N THR A 180 -12.66 -33.04 5.45
CA THR A 180 -12.74 -34.15 4.49
C THR A 180 -11.40 -34.31 3.77
N LYS A 181 -11.01 -35.53 3.39
CA LYS A 181 -9.71 -35.81 2.71
C LYS A 181 -9.44 -34.91 1.50
N TRP A 182 -10.45 -34.65 0.67
CA TRP A 182 -10.34 -33.72 -0.47
C TRP A 182 -10.12 -32.25 -0.04
N CYS A 183 -10.78 -31.83 1.05
CA CYS A 183 -10.63 -30.49 1.60
C CYS A 183 -9.28 -30.28 2.29
N GLU A 184 -8.60 -31.33 2.74
CA GLU A 184 -7.26 -31.22 3.32
C GLU A 184 -6.21 -30.79 2.29
N GLU A 185 -6.29 -31.28 1.06
CA GLU A 185 -5.42 -30.83 -0.04
C GLU A 185 -5.61 -29.34 -0.32
N TRP A 186 -6.87 -28.87 -0.41
CA TRP A 186 -7.16 -27.45 -0.60
C TRP A 186 -6.75 -26.58 0.59
N LYS A 187 -6.81 -27.11 1.82
CA LYS A 187 -6.29 -26.41 3.00
C LYS A 187 -4.78 -26.21 2.91
N ILE A 188 -4.02 -27.19 2.41
CA ILE A 188 -2.58 -27.06 2.18
C ILE A 188 -2.31 -25.95 1.16
N VAL A 189 -3.07 -25.91 0.06
CA VAL A 189 -2.95 -24.85 -0.96
C VAL A 189 -3.32 -23.46 -0.41
N LEU A 190 -4.40 -23.34 0.36
CA LEU A 190 -4.80 -22.10 1.03
C LEU A 190 -3.75 -21.64 2.06
N ASP A 191 -3.20 -22.58 2.83
CA ASP A 191 -2.10 -22.29 3.74
C ASP A 191 -0.85 -21.86 2.99
N PHE A 192 -0.57 -22.41 1.82
CA PHE A 192 0.53 -22.00 0.98
C PHE A 192 0.35 -20.55 0.51
N ILE A 193 -0.85 -20.19 0.00
CA ILE A 193 -1.19 -18.82 -0.42
C ILE A 193 -1.01 -17.83 0.73
N LEU A 194 -1.47 -18.16 1.94
CA LEU A 194 -1.42 -17.25 3.09
C LEU A 194 -0.01 -17.07 3.67
N ASN A 195 0.85 -18.09 3.54
CA ASN A 195 2.23 -18.08 4.04
C ASN A 195 3.22 -17.52 3.01
N HIS A 196 2.99 -17.74 1.71
CA HIS A 196 3.85 -17.29 0.60
C HIS A 196 3.09 -16.40 -0.40
N PRO A 197 2.48 -15.29 0.06
CA PRO A 197 1.53 -14.53 -0.76
C PRO A 197 2.16 -13.85 -1.98
N ARG A 198 3.42 -13.41 -1.86
CA ARG A 198 4.14 -12.66 -2.92
C ARG A 198 4.58 -13.53 -4.11
N ARG A 199 4.49 -14.86 -4.02
CA ARG A 199 4.75 -15.78 -5.14
C ARG A 199 3.53 -16.03 -6.01
N VAL A 200 2.34 -15.85 -5.45
CA VAL A 200 1.07 -16.22 -6.10
C VAL A 200 0.30 -14.98 -6.57
N TYR A 201 0.45 -13.85 -5.87
CA TYR A 201 -0.27 -12.62 -6.19
C TYR A 201 0.43 -11.34 -5.77
N THR A 202 0.32 -10.31 -6.61
CA THR A 202 0.92 -8.99 -6.38
C THR A 202 0.23 -8.23 -5.24
N HIS A 203 -1.11 -8.27 -5.16
CA HIS A 203 -1.87 -7.55 -4.13
C HIS A 203 -2.13 -8.38 -2.86
N LEU A 204 -1.42 -9.49 -2.67
CA LEU A 204 -1.48 -10.25 -1.42
C LEU A 204 -0.20 -10.01 -0.60
N PHE A 205 -0.37 -9.49 0.61
CA PHE A 205 0.76 -9.15 1.48
C PHE A 205 0.92 -10.15 2.63
N PRO A 206 2.14 -10.30 3.19
CA PRO A 206 2.37 -11.08 4.41
C PRO A 206 1.59 -10.51 5.60
N LYS A 207 1.23 -11.36 6.57
CA LYS A 207 0.39 -11.00 7.72
C LYS A 207 0.76 -9.69 8.42
N ARG A 208 2.05 -9.43 8.63
CA ARG A 208 2.53 -8.22 9.33
C ARG A 208 2.25 -6.95 8.52
N HIS A 209 2.49 -7.02 7.22
CA HIS A 209 2.28 -5.92 6.29
C HIS A 209 0.80 -5.64 6.06
N THR A 210 -0.05 -6.68 6.03
CA THR A 210 -1.51 -6.49 5.96
C THR A 210 -2.04 -5.77 7.20
N TRP A 211 -1.58 -6.14 8.41
CA TRP A 211 -1.97 -5.45 9.64
C TRP A 211 -1.43 -4.02 9.70
N TYR A 212 -0.19 -3.78 9.24
CA TYR A 212 0.36 -2.43 9.12
C TYR A 212 -0.46 -1.55 8.17
N LEU A 213 -0.83 -2.09 6.99
CA LEU A 213 -1.66 -1.40 6.00
C LEU A 213 -3.04 -1.05 6.59
N LEU A 214 -3.69 -2.03 7.23
CA LEU A 214 -4.98 -1.84 7.89
C LEU A 214 -4.90 -0.77 8.99
N ALA A 215 -3.90 -0.84 9.87
CA ALA A 215 -3.71 0.13 10.95
C ALA A 215 -3.46 1.54 10.40
N THR A 216 -2.65 1.69 9.36
CA THR A 216 -2.37 2.99 8.73
C THR A 216 -3.63 3.60 8.10
N ILE A 217 -4.47 2.79 7.45
CA ILE A 217 -5.71 3.27 6.84
C ILE A 217 -6.74 3.67 7.90
N ILE A 218 -6.86 2.90 8.99
CA ILE A 218 -7.72 3.26 10.13
C ILE A 218 -7.23 4.57 10.76
N LEU A 219 -5.93 4.74 10.93
CA LEU A 219 -5.35 5.97 11.47
C LEU A 219 -5.66 7.19 10.59
N PHE A 220 -5.39 7.12 9.29
CA PHE A 220 -5.66 8.24 8.38
C PHE A 220 -7.14 8.58 8.27
N ASN A 221 -8.02 7.58 8.13
CA ASN A 221 -9.47 7.82 8.14
C ASN A 221 -9.96 8.38 9.49
N GLY A 222 -9.34 7.96 10.61
CA GLY A 222 -9.63 8.50 11.93
C GLY A 222 -9.24 9.97 12.06
N ILE A 223 -8.09 10.36 11.48
CA ILE A 223 -7.66 11.77 11.41
C ILE A 223 -8.62 12.58 10.55
N ASP A 224 -9.03 12.07 9.40
CA ASP A 224 -10.01 12.73 8.53
C ASP A 224 -11.36 12.90 9.20
N TRP A 225 -11.84 11.86 9.88
CA TRP A 225 -13.11 11.90 10.59
C TRP A 225 -13.08 12.87 11.77
N ALA A 226 -12.02 12.81 12.59
CA ALA A 226 -11.83 13.77 13.69
C ALA A 226 -11.66 15.21 13.16
N GLY A 227 -10.92 15.38 12.06
CA GLY A 227 -10.74 16.66 11.38
C GLY A 227 -12.05 17.21 10.86
N PHE A 228 -12.89 16.38 10.23
CA PHE A 228 -14.24 16.76 9.81
C PHE A 228 -15.04 17.23 11.01
N GLU A 229 -15.10 16.48 12.11
CA GLU A 229 -15.91 16.85 13.27
C GLU A 229 -15.42 18.11 13.98
N VAL A 230 -14.10 18.25 14.18
CA VAL A 230 -13.51 19.38 14.92
C VAL A 230 -13.50 20.66 14.07
N LEU A 231 -13.11 20.57 12.80
CA LEU A 231 -12.98 21.74 11.93
C LEU A 231 -14.32 22.16 11.32
N SER A 232 -15.37 21.34 11.40
CA SER A 232 -16.74 21.73 11.02
C SER A 232 -17.53 22.42 12.13
N ILE A 233 -16.97 22.54 13.34
CA ILE A 233 -17.63 23.28 14.43
C ILE A 233 -17.86 24.73 13.98
N GLY A 234 -19.11 25.20 14.11
CA GLY A 234 -19.53 26.53 13.68
C GLY A 234 -19.98 26.63 12.22
N ASN A 235 -19.91 25.56 11.44
CA ASN A 235 -20.43 25.55 10.08
C ASN A 235 -21.93 25.24 10.06
N ILE A 236 -22.74 26.17 9.52
CA ILE A 236 -24.20 26.05 9.43
C ILE A 236 -24.60 24.86 8.55
N ALA A 237 -23.90 24.62 7.44
CA ALA A 237 -24.18 23.53 6.51
C ALA A 237 -24.09 22.16 7.21
N VAL A 238 -23.04 21.96 8.01
CA VAL A 238 -22.81 20.70 8.74
C VAL A 238 -23.68 20.59 9.98
N GLN A 239 -23.97 21.70 10.68
CA GLN A 239 -24.84 21.69 11.86
C GLN A 239 -26.30 21.37 11.51
N SER A 240 -26.75 21.72 10.31
CA SER A 240 -28.11 21.41 9.83
C SER A 240 -28.42 19.90 9.76
N LEU A 241 -27.40 19.05 9.70
CA LEU A 241 -27.50 17.59 9.56
C LEU A 241 -27.91 16.88 10.87
N GLY A 242 -27.85 17.58 12.01
CA GLY A 242 -28.25 17.06 13.31
C GLY A 242 -27.53 15.76 13.67
N GLY A 243 -28.28 14.69 13.95
CA GLY A 243 -27.74 13.39 14.37
C GLY A 243 -27.00 12.60 13.27
N TYR A 244 -27.19 12.95 11.99
CA TYR A 244 -26.51 12.29 10.87
C TYR A 244 -25.08 12.76 10.66
N ARG A 245 -24.70 13.90 11.26
CA ARG A 245 -23.37 14.52 11.16
C ARG A 245 -22.22 13.53 11.36
N ILE A 246 -22.31 12.70 12.41
CA ILE A 246 -21.26 11.73 12.75
C ILE A 246 -21.07 10.69 11.64
N LEU A 247 -22.18 10.24 11.06
CA LEU A 247 -22.18 9.27 9.98
C LEU A 247 -21.70 9.89 8.66
N ASP A 248 -22.12 11.13 8.39
CA ASP A 248 -21.69 11.89 7.21
C ASP A 248 -20.19 12.18 7.27
N GLY A 249 -19.67 12.54 8.45
CA GLY A 249 -18.25 12.72 8.68
C GLY A 249 -17.45 11.43 8.48
N LEU A 250 -17.97 10.29 8.96
CA LEU A 250 -17.34 8.99 8.71
C LEU A 250 -17.33 8.67 7.21
N PHE A 251 -18.46 8.84 6.51
CA PHE A 251 -18.53 8.58 5.08
C PHE A 251 -17.59 9.50 4.30
N GLN A 252 -17.57 10.78 4.63
CA GLN A 252 -16.70 11.77 3.99
C GLN A 252 -15.23 11.40 4.18
N ALA A 253 -14.81 10.99 5.39
CA ALA A 253 -13.45 10.50 5.64
C ALA A 253 -13.09 9.29 4.77
N LEU A 254 -14.03 8.37 4.54
CA LEU A 254 -13.82 7.23 3.65
C LEU A 254 -13.74 7.66 2.17
N ALA A 255 -14.52 8.65 1.77
CA ALA A 255 -14.67 9.08 0.38
C ALA A 255 -13.56 10.03 -0.10
N VAL A 256 -13.03 10.90 0.77
CA VAL A 256 -11.98 11.91 0.45
C VAL A 256 -10.72 11.31 -0.13
N ARG A 257 -10.39 10.08 0.21
CA ARG A 257 -9.11 9.49 -0.17
C ARG A 257 -9.13 8.83 -1.55
N SER A 258 -10.26 8.25 -1.95
CA SER A 258 -10.39 7.52 -3.22
C SER A 258 -11.83 7.19 -3.61
N GLY A 259 -12.82 7.63 -2.84
CA GLY A 259 -14.23 7.38 -3.16
C GLY A 259 -14.79 8.39 -4.16
N GLY A 260 -14.37 9.66 -4.06
CA GLY A 260 -14.81 10.74 -4.96
C GLY A 260 -16.22 11.25 -4.70
N PHE A 261 -16.88 10.73 -3.68
CA PHE A 261 -18.19 11.18 -3.24
C PHE A 261 -18.04 12.26 -2.18
N TYR A 262 -18.99 13.20 -2.16
CA TYR A 262 -19.10 14.20 -1.10
C TYR A 262 -20.53 14.26 -0.58
N VAL A 263 -20.67 14.33 0.74
CA VAL A 263 -21.97 14.41 1.43
C VAL A 263 -22.34 15.85 1.77
N VAL A 264 -21.33 16.72 1.85
CA VAL A 264 -21.51 18.16 2.01
C VAL A 264 -20.79 18.84 0.86
N ASN A 265 -21.35 19.95 0.36
CA ASN A 265 -20.70 20.75 -0.66
C ASN A 265 -19.31 21.19 -0.18
N ILE A 266 -18.29 20.86 -0.96
CA ILE A 266 -16.90 21.10 -0.59
C ILE A 266 -16.59 22.59 -0.51
N ALA A 267 -17.23 23.41 -1.35
CA ALA A 267 -17.05 24.86 -1.30
C ALA A 267 -17.54 25.50 0.01
N GLU A 268 -18.46 24.85 0.72
CA GLU A 268 -19.03 25.36 1.97
C GLU A 268 -18.22 24.95 3.20
N LEU A 269 -17.21 24.10 3.03
CA LEU A 269 -16.37 23.64 4.14
C LEU A 269 -15.34 24.70 4.55
N HIS A 270 -14.98 24.71 5.82
CA HIS A 270 -13.93 25.60 6.31
C HIS A 270 -12.59 25.33 5.64
N GLN A 271 -11.82 26.39 5.39
CA GLN A 271 -10.51 26.33 4.72
C GLN A 271 -9.54 25.32 5.37
N GLY A 272 -9.54 25.22 6.71
CA GLY A 272 -8.71 24.25 7.42
C GLY A 272 -9.00 22.79 7.06
N LEU A 273 -10.28 22.46 6.83
CA LEU A 273 -10.68 21.12 6.41
C LEU A 273 -10.31 20.84 4.95
N LEU A 274 -10.41 21.85 4.08
CA LEU A 274 -9.96 21.74 2.70
C LEU A 274 -8.45 21.48 2.61
N VAL A 275 -7.64 22.14 3.43
CA VAL A 275 -6.20 21.89 3.53
C VAL A 275 -5.93 20.45 3.98
N LEU A 276 -6.65 19.97 5.00
CA LEU A 276 -6.55 18.58 5.46
C LEU A 276 -6.86 17.60 4.32
N TYR A 277 -7.93 17.84 3.56
CA TYR A 277 -8.30 17.01 2.41
C TYR A 277 -7.25 17.02 1.32
N VAL A 278 -6.64 18.15 0.99
CA VAL A 278 -5.53 18.22 0.02
C VAL A 278 -4.38 17.31 0.45
N LEU A 279 -4.00 17.36 1.73
CA LEU A 279 -2.95 16.50 2.27
C LEU A 279 -3.33 15.02 2.18
N MET A 280 -4.56 14.66 2.56
CA MET A 280 -5.00 13.26 2.59
C MET A 280 -5.28 12.67 1.21
N MET A 281 -5.78 13.47 0.27
CA MET A 281 -5.89 13.11 -1.15
C MET A 281 -4.53 12.77 -1.75
N TYR A 282 -3.49 13.54 -1.40
CA TYR A 282 -2.13 13.25 -1.83
C TYR A 282 -1.59 11.95 -1.20
N VAL A 283 -1.75 11.80 0.13
CA VAL A 283 -1.22 10.65 0.90
C VAL A 283 -1.96 9.32 0.61
N SER A 284 -3.13 9.38 -0.02
CA SER A 284 -4.05 8.27 -0.29
C SER A 284 -3.42 6.95 -0.77
N ALA A 285 -2.52 6.99 -1.74
CA ALA A 285 -1.94 5.80 -2.36
C ALA A 285 -0.71 5.25 -1.61
N PHE A 286 -0.06 6.07 -0.78
CA PHE A 286 1.24 5.73 -0.20
C PHE A 286 1.23 4.45 0.67
N PRO A 287 0.25 4.18 1.53
CA PRO A 287 0.26 2.97 2.36
C PRO A 287 0.35 1.68 1.54
N VAL A 288 -0.42 1.59 0.45
CA VAL A 288 -0.43 0.43 -0.44
C VAL A 288 0.88 0.37 -1.22
N LEU A 289 1.35 1.48 -1.78
CA LEU A 289 2.59 1.54 -2.55
C LEU A 289 3.84 1.20 -1.74
N VAL A 290 3.95 1.75 -0.54
CA VAL A 290 5.01 1.42 0.42
C VAL A 290 4.97 -0.07 0.74
N THR A 291 3.78 -0.65 0.92
CA THR A 291 3.65 -2.08 1.20
C THR A 291 4.08 -2.94 0.02
N ILE A 292 3.71 -2.59 -1.21
CA ILE A 292 4.15 -3.30 -2.43
C ILE A 292 5.67 -3.26 -2.54
N ARG A 293 6.28 -2.08 -2.46
CA ARG A 293 7.73 -1.90 -2.66
C ARG A 293 8.55 -2.56 -1.55
N ASN A 294 8.13 -2.42 -0.30
CA ASN A 294 8.81 -3.05 0.84
C ASN A 294 8.68 -4.59 0.83
N THR A 295 7.73 -5.14 0.06
CA THR A 295 7.58 -6.59 -0.14
C THR A 295 8.15 -7.07 -1.48
N ASN A 296 8.68 -6.16 -2.33
CA ASN A 296 9.30 -6.49 -3.60
C ASN A 296 10.80 -6.77 -3.41
N VAL A 297 11.19 -8.05 -3.52
CA VAL A 297 12.56 -8.54 -3.31
C VAL A 297 13.55 -8.04 -4.37
N TYR A 298 13.08 -7.67 -5.56
CA TYR A 298 13.95 -7.42 -6.70
C TYR A 298 14.26 -5.94 -6.95
N GLU A 299 13.48 -4.99 -6.40
CA GLU A 299 13.90 -3.58 -6.36
C GLU A 299 15.20 -3.43 -5.55
N GLU A 300 15.39 -4.25 -4.51
CA GLU A 300 16.63 -4.31 -3.72
C GLU A 300 17.84 -4.70 -4.58
N ARG A 301 17.65 -5.60 -5.57
CA ARG A 301 18.70 -6.05 -6.51
C ARG A 301 19.14 -4.93 -7.46
N SER A 302 18.21 -4.14 -7.99
CA SER A 302 18.54 -2.99 -8.86
C SER A 302 19.15 -1.81 -8.09
N LEU A 303 18.85 -1.70 -6.80
CA LEU A 303 19.40 -0.68 -5.91
C LEU A 303 20.77 -1.09 -5.33
N GLY A 304 21.28 -2.29 -5.64
CA GLY A 304 22.59 -2.76 -5.19
C GLY A 304 22.69 -3.02 -3.69
N ILE A 305 21.57 -3.04 -2.95
CA ILE A 305 21.58 -3.22 -1.50
C ILE A 305 21.71 -4.72 -1.19
N TYR A 306 22.94 -5.21 -1.17
CA TYR A 306 23.25 -6.38 -0.37
C TYR A 306 23.05 -6.00 1.08
N ALA A 307 22.47 -6.88 1.89
CA ALA A 307 22.11 -6.57 3.28
C ALA A 307 23.31 -6.34 4.22
N ASN A 308 24.49 -5.96 3.69
CA ASN A 308 25.74 -5.70 4.41
C ASN A 308 26.58 -4.56 3.79
N ASP A 309 25.98 -3.53 3.17
CA ASP A 309 26.75 -2.33 2.78
C ASP A 309 26.79 -1.32 3.95
N HIS A 310 27.92 -1.36 4.67
CA HIS A 310 28.60 -0.24 5.37
C HIS A 310 27.72 0.90 5.95
N LEU A 311 27.05 0.66 7.08
CA LEU A 311 26.28 1.69 7.81
C LEU A 311 27.05 2.40 8.94
N ALA A 312 28.36 2.19 9.09
CA ALA A 312 29.17 2.89 10.10
C ALA A 312 29.85 4.17 9.57
N GLU A 313 30.07 4.30 8.25
CA GLU A 313 30.79 5.45 7.66
C GLU A 313 29.85 6.58 7.23
N ASP A 314 28.68 6.26 6.65
CA ASP A 314 27.67 7.27 6.26
C ASP A 314 27.04 7.99 7.46
N GLN A 315 27.14 7.40 8.66
CA GLN A 315 26.65 7.97 9.91
C GLN A 315 27.42 9.24 10.32
N ARG A 316 28.69 9.40 9.89
CA ARG A 316 29.51 10.58 10.22
C ARG A 316 29.29 11.75 9.26
N HIS A 317 28.96 11.50 7.99
CA HIS A 317 28.82 12.57 7.00
C HIS A 317 27.45 13.27 7.03
N HIS A 318 26.37 12.56 7.37
CA HIS A 318 25.02 13.13 7.36
C HIS A 318 24.53 13.73 8.69
N ALA A 319 25.24 13.50 9.80
CA ALA A 319 24.93 14.13 11.09
C ALA A 319 25.19 15.65 11.12
N SER A 320 25.96 16.18 10.16
CA SER A 320 26.27 17.62 10.05
C SER A 320 25.08 18.46 9.54
N LEU A 321 24.14 17.87 8.79
CA LEU A 321 23.08 18.61 8.08
C LEU A 321 21.71 18.61 8.80
N GLY A 322 21.62 18.05 10.01
CA GLY A 322 20.37 17.80 10.74
C GLY A 322 20.13 18.66 12.00
N SER A 323 20.80 19.82 12.12
CA SER A 323 20.84 20.64 13.34
C SER A 323 19.45 21.09 13.86
N PHE A 324 18.47 21.29 12.98
CA PHE A 324 17.16 21.86 13.37
C PHE A 324 16.23 20.88 14.12
N VAL A 325 16.23 19.59 13.76
CA VAL A 325 15.35 18.58 14.37
C VAL A 325 15.90 18.10 15.72
N GLY A 326 17.22 18.11 15.88
CA GLY A 326 17.88 17.80 17.16
C GLY A 326 17.59 18.85 18.23
N HIS A 327 17.53 20.13 17.87
CA HIS A 327 17.20 21.21 18.79
C HIS A 327 15.75 21.19 19.28
N ILE A 328 14.78 20.83 18.42
CA ILE A 328 13.37 20.72 18.84
C ILE A 328 13.16 19.53 19.79
N LYS A 329 13.87 18.42 19.59
CA LYS A 329 13.78 17.25 20.48
C LYS A 329 14.37 17.53 21.88
N ALA A 330 15.40 18.37 21.95
CA ALA A 330 16.01 18.80 23.21
C ALA A 330 15.13 19.78 24.01
N MET A 331 14.26 20.54 23.33
CA MET A 331 13.41 21.54 23.97
C MET A 331 12.09 20.97 24.54
N VAL A 332 11.66 19.77 24.11
CA VAL A 332 10.32 19.21 24.41
C VAL A 332 10.34 18.05 25.42
N SER A 333 11.52 17.58 25.87
CA SER A 333 11.58 16.50 26.87
C SER A 333 11.78 17.07 28.27
N PRO A 334 10.82 16.94 29.21
CA PRO A 334 11.03 17.34 30.59
C PRO A 334 11.99 16.36 31.26
N SER A 335 13.00 16.92 31.90
CA SER A 335 14.04 16.26 32.67
C SER A 335 13.47 15.31 33.72
N VAL A 336 13.64 14.01 33.53
CA VAL A 336 13.62 13.02 34.62
C VAL A 336 14.91 12.24 34.54
N GLU A 337 15.84 12.69 35.38
CA GLU A 337 17.13 12.08 35.63
C GLU A 337 16.93 10.87 36.56
N LYS A 338 17.18 9.66 36.05
CA LYS A 338 17.44 8.48 36.87
C LYS A 338 18.63 7.73 36.28
N GLN A 339 19.77 7.91 36.95
CA GLN A 339 20.89 6.98 36.90
C GLN A 339 20.38 5.58 37.22
N ASN A 340 20.59 4.64 36.30
CA ASN A 340 20.93 3.28 36.67
C ASN A 340 21.84 2.70 35.59
N GLN A 341 23.05 2.41 36.03
CA GLN A 341 24.15 1.84 35.27
C GLN A 341 23.99 0.31 35.33
N ASP A 342 23.26 -0.26 34.38
CA ASP A 342 23.25 -1.70 34.14
C ASP A 342 24.01 -2.00 32.85
N ASN A 343 25.14 -2.69 33.02
CA ASN A 343 25.89 -3.34 31.94
C ASN A 343 25.07 -4.53 31.39
N GLY A 344 24.04 -4.23 30.61
CA GLY A 344 23.36 -5.18 29.75
C GLY A 344 23.66 -4.82 28.30
N THR A 345 24.27 -5.72 27.56
CA THR A 345 24.46 -5.65 26.11
C THR A 345 23.13 -5.32 25.42
N ALA A 346 22.94 -4.05 25.13
CA ALA A 346 21.79 -3.56 24.39
C ALA A 346 21.99 -3.92 22.91
N GLN A 347 21.67 -5.16 22.55
CA GLN A 347 21.28 -5.53 21.18
C GLN A 347 19.98 -4.78 20.85
N VAL A 348 20.08 -3.46 20.63
CA VAL A 348 19.00 -2.66 20.08
C VAL A 348 18.94 -2.96 18.59
N ASP A 349 18.22 -4.04 18.26
CA ASP A 349 17.35 -4.18 17.09
C ASP A 349 17.81 -3.49 15.78
N GLU A 350 19.06 -3.75 15.37
CA GLU A 350 19.71 -3.23 14.15
C GLU A 350 18.85 -3.47 12.89
N LYS A 351 18.07 -4.57 12.91
CA LYS A 351 17.13 -4.98 11.87
C LYS A 351 15.91 -4.07 11.75
N ASN A 352 15.45 -3.45 12.84
CA ASN A 352 14.34 -2.49 12.82
C ASN A 352 14.83 -1.09 12.41
N THR A 353 16.05 -0.72 12.80
CA THR A 353 16.70 0.54 12.40
C THR A 353 16.91 0.59 10.89
N SER A 354 17.45 -0.47 10.28
CA SER A 354 17.63 -0.60 8.82
C SER A 354 16.30 -0.50 8.05
N ARG A 355 15.23 -1.13 8.55
CA ARG A 355 13.88 -1.05 7.94
C ARG A 355 13.29 0.35 8.00
N SER A 356 13.42 1.05 9.13
CA SER A 356 12.91 2.42 9.28
C SER A 356 13.67 3.41 8.40
N TYR A 357 14.98 3.19 8.24
CA TYR A 357 15.85 3.98 7.36
C TYR A 357 15.46 3.78 5.89
N PHE A 358 15.27 2.54 5.45
CA PHE A 358 14.80 2.22 4.09
C PHE A 358 13.45 2.88 3.78
N VAL A 359 12.47 2.76 4.70
CA VAL A 359 11.16 3.41 4.55
C VAL A 359 11.30 4.93 4.46
N ARG A 360 12.17 5.54 5.27
CA ARG A 360 12.39 7.00 5.27
C ARG A 360 13.08 7.50 4.00
N GLN A 361 14.09 6.78 3.51
CA GLN A 361 14.79 7.11 2.26
C GLN A 361 13.87 6.96 1.05
N GLN A 362 13.05 5.90 1.04
CA GLN A 362 12.12 5.63 -0.03
C GLN A 362 10.93 6.62 -0.04
N LEU A 363 10.43 7.00 1.14
CA LEU A 363 9.46 8.10 1.27
C LEU A 363 10.04 9.40 0.74
N ARG A 364 11.28 9.75 1.11
CA ARG A 364 11.92 11.00 0.66
C ARG A 364 12.11 11.06 -0.86
N SER A 365 12.56 9.96 -1.46
CA SER A 365 12.78 9.88 -2.91
C SER A 365 11.47 9.99 -3.70
N GLN A 366 10.41 9.31 -3.27
CA GLN A 366 9.11 9.35 -3.94
C GLN A 366 8.37 10.67 -3.76
N LEU A 367 8.31 11.17 -2.52
CA LEU A 367 7.67 12.46 -2.21
C LEU A 367 8.34 13.57 -3.03
N SER A 368 9.67 13.58 -3.11
CA SER A 368 10.40 14.59 -3.87
C SER A 368 10.14 14.51 -5.38
N HIS A 369 10.06 13.30 -5.95
CA HIS A 369 9.84 13.17 -7.40
C HIS A 369 8.39 13.50 -7.78
N ASP A 370 7.41 13.04 -7.00
CA ASP A 370 6.00 13.20 -7.33
C ASP A 370 5.47 14.62 -7.07
N ILE A 371 5.95 15.28 -6.00
CA ILE A 371 5.55 16.67 -5.68
C ILE A 371 5.97 17.63 -6.79
N TRP A 372 7.15 17.44 -7.40
CA TRP A 372 7.64 18.34 -8.44
C TRP A 372 6.67 18.44 -9.64
N TRP A 373 6.03 17.34 -10.02
CA TRP A 373 5.06 17.32 -11.11
C TRP A 373 3.77 18.06 -10.78
N ILE A 374 3.30 17.93 -9.54
CA ILE A 374 2.14 18.69 -9.05
C ILE A 374 2.47 20.17 -9.02
N CYS A 375 3.63 20.56 -8.47
CA CYS A 375 4.06 21.96 -8.41
C CYS A 375 4.18 22.59 -9.79
N LEU A 376 4.76 21.88 -10.76
CA LEU A 376 4.89 22.34 -12.13
C LEU A 376 3.54 22.47 -12.83
N ALA A 377 2.61 21.53 -12.60
CA ALA A 377 1.25 21.62 -13.13
C ALA A 377 0.49 22.81 -12.54
N VAL A 378 0.55 23.01 -11.22
CA VAL A 378 -0.05 24.17 -10.55
C VAL A 378 0.54 25.47 -11.11
N LEU A 379 1.86 25.55 -11.28
CA LEU A 379 2.51 26.73 -11.85
C LEU A 379 1.98 27.04 -13.26
N PHE A 380 1.95 26.07 -14.17
CA PHE A 380 1.48 26.33 -15.53
C PHE A 380 -0.02 26.61 -15.61
N ILE A 381 -0.84 25.94 -14.81
CA ILE A 381 -2.28 26.23 -14.76
C ILE A 381 -2.53 27.63 -14.20
N THR A 382 -1.85 28.03 -13.11
CA THR A 382 -2.00 29.39 -12.56
C THR A 382 -1.54 30.48 -13.53
N ILE A 383 -0.49 30.25 -14.33
CA ILE A 383 -0.07 31.17 -15.38
C ILE A 383 -1.13 31.27 -16.49
N ALA A 384 -1.68 30.14 -16.93
CA ALA A 384 -2.70 30.12 -17.98
C ALA A 384 -4.03 30.74 -17.51
N GLU A 385 -4.43 30.51 -16.26
CA GLU A 385 -5.67 31.01 -15.67
C GLU A 385 -5.54 32.40 -15.02
N ALA A 386 -4.39 33.06 -15.14
CA ALA A 386 -4.18 34.41 -14.61
C ALA A 386 -5.23 35.44 -15.08
N PRO A 387 -5.73 35.41 -16.33
CA PRO A 387 -6.85 36.27 -16.75
C PRO A 387 -8.12 36.02 -15.93
N HIS A 388 -8.56 34.76 -15.78
CA HIS A 388 -9.75 34.42 -14.98
C HIS A 388 -9.59 34.80 -13.50
N PHE A 389 -8.39 34.68 -12.93
CA PHE A 389 -8.11 35.14 -11.57
C PHE A 389 -8.25 36.66 -11.41
N THR A 390 -7.91 37.42 -12.45
CA THR A 390 -8.05 38.89 -12.42
C THR A 390 -9.52 39.30 -12.44
N ASP A 391 -10.35 38.53 -13.15
CA ASP A 391 -11.79 38.78 -13.26
C ASP A 391 -12.56 38.31 -12.01
N ASP A 392 -12.26 37.13 -11.48
CA ASP A 392 -12.86 36.57 -10.26
C ASP A 392 -11.80 35.90 -9.35
N PRO A 393 -11.17 36.68 -8.45
CA PRO A 393 -10.09 36.16 -7.60
C PRO A 393 -10.57 35.17 -6.53
N VAL A 394 -11.87 35.14 -6.23
CA VAL A 394 -12.43 34.26 -5.19
C VAL A 394 -12.64 32.86 -5.76
N SER A 395 -13.34 32.75 -6.89
CA SER A 395 -13.59 31.46 -7.52
C SER A 395 -12.30 30.87 -8.11
N TYR A 396 -11.49 31.68 -8.80
CA TYR A 396 -10.24 31.23 -9.43
C TYR A 396 -9.02 31.33 -8.51
N SER A 397 -9.23 31.30 -7.20
CA SER A 397 -8.15 31.37 -6.22
C SER A 397 -7.09 30.28 -6.45
N THR A 398 -5.82 30.63 -6.18
CA THR A 398 -4.71 29.67 -6.29
C THR A 398 -4.94 28.43 -5.45
N PHE A 399 -5.62 28.56 -4.30
CA PHE A 399 -5.97 27.42 -3.46
C PHE A 399 -6.94 26.45 -4.15
N ASN A 400 -7.99 26.95 -4.82
CA ASN A 400 -8.93 26.11 -5.56
C ASN A 400 -8.23 25.39 -6.72
N ILE A 401 -7.29 26.05 -7.38
CA ILE A 401 -6.45 25.43 -8.41
C ILE A 401 -5.59 24.31 -7.82
N ILE A 402 -4.92 24.55 -6.69
CA ILE A 402 -4.14 23.52 -5.98
C ILE A 402 -5.03 22.33 -5.59
N PHE A 403 -6.22 22.60 -5.05
CA PHE A 403 -7.17 21.57 -4.65
C PHE A 403 -7.55 20.68 -5.85
N GLU A 404 -7.92 21.28 -6.97
CA GLU A 404 -8.34 20.56 -8.19
C GLU A 404 -7.20 19.74 -8.79
N VAL A 405 -5.98 20.30 -8.84
CA VAL A 405 -4.80 19.60 -9.36
C VAL A 405 -4.41 18.42 -8.47
N VAL A 406 -4.44 18.59 -7.14
CA VAL A 406 -4.13 17.51 -6.19
C VAL A 406 -5.20 16.42 -6.23
N SER A 407 -6.49 16.79 -6.33
CA SER A 407 -7.59 15.84 -6.52
C SER A 407 -7.44 15.04 -7.83
N GLY A 408 -7.08 15.72 -8.93
CA GLY A 408 -6.79 15.10 -10.22
C GLY A 408 -5.60 14.14 -10.16
N TYR A 409 -4.49 14.55 -9.56
CA TYR A 409 -3.31 13.69 -9.36
C TYR A 409 -3.61 12.50 -8.44
N GLY A 410 -4.38 12.72 -7.38
CA GLY A 410 -4.84 11.66 -6.48
C GLY A 410 -5.83 10.70 -7.14
N CYS A 411 -6.41 11.08 -8.28
CA CYS A 411 -7.58 10.45 -8.90
C CYS A 411 -8.72 10.29 -7.89
N VAL A 412 -8.94 11.30 -7.06
CA VAL A 412 -9.96 11.27 -6.01
C VAL A 412 -11.33 11.59 -6.60
N GLY A 413 -11.43 12.65 -7.41
CA GLY A 413 -12.69 13.04 -8.08
C GLY A 413 -13.54 14.04 -7.30
N ILE A 414 -13.01 14.64 -6.23
CA ILE A 414 -13.68 15.73 -5.50
C ILE A 414 -13.24 17.08 -6.06
N SER A 415 -14.16 18.02 -6.19
CA SER A 415 -13.91 19.38 -6.67
C SER A 415 -14.58 20.42 -5.77
N VAL A 416 -14.01 21.62 -5.74
CA VAL A 416 -14.66 22.79 -5.13
C VAL A 416 -15.86 23.27 -5.97
N GLY A 417 -15.86 22.98 -7.27
CA GLY A 417 -16.91 23.43 -8.19
C GLY A 417 -16.92 24.95 -8.42
N LEU A 418 -17.93 25.44 -9.13
CA LEU A 418 -18.20 26.87 -9.31
C LEU A 418 -19.60 27.22 -8.77
N PRO A 419 -19.81 28.39 -8.15
CA PRO A 419 -21.06 28.72 -7.45
C PRO A 419 -22.34 28.64 -8.30
N ASN A 420 -22.23 28.90 -9.61
CA ASN A 420 -23.38 29.03 -10.51
C ASN A 420 -23.38 28.00 -11.65
N GLN A 421 -22.58 26.94 -11.56
CA GLN A 421 -22.36 26.02 -12.67
C GLN A 421 -22.30 24.56 -12.22
N ASN A 422 -23.02 23.68 -12.92
CA ASN A 422 -23.12 22.25 -12.59
C ASN A 422 -21.95 21.43 -13.17
N TYR A 423 -20.75 21.99 -13.17
CA TYR A 423 -19.54 21.29 -13.62
C TYR A 423 -18.39 21.46 -12.60
N SER A 424 -17.44 20.52 -12.61
CA SER A 424 -16.23 20.56 -11.78
C SER A 424 -15.46 21.86 -12.01
N PHE A 425 -14.71 22.37 -11.03
CA PHE A 425 -13.99 23.64 -11.17
C PHE A 425 -13.14 23.74 -12.45
N CYS A 426 -12.52 22.64 -12.88
CA CYS A 426 -11.76 22.56 -14.14
C CYS A 426 -12.59 22.77 -15.43
N GLY A 427 -13.92 22.68 -15.38
CA GLY A 427 -14.82 22.93 -16.50
C GLY A 427 -14.78 24.40 -16.97
N GLY A 428 -14.50 25.33 -16.06
CA GLY A 428 -14.39 26.77 -16.33
C GLY A 428 -13.01 27.22 -16.81
N TRP A 429 -12.05 26.30 -16.94
CA TRP A 429 -10.67 26.62 -17.32
C TRP A 429 -10.47 26.69 -18.84
N PHE A 430 -9.37 27.30 -19.26
CA PHE A 430 -8.91 27.23 -20.65
C PHE A 430 -8.56 25.80 -21.06
N THR A 431 -8.64 25.54 -22.37
CA THR A 431 -8.35 24.22 -22.95
C THR A 431 -6.95 23.73 -22.59
N ILE A 432 -5.95 24.62 -22.53
CA ILE A 432 -4.58 24.23 -22.18
C ILE A 432 -4.48 23.71 -20.74
N SER A 433 -5.14 24.37 -19.78
CA SER A 433 -5.18 23.95 -18.38
C SER A 433 -5.90 22.62 -18.21
N LYS A 434 -6.97 22.39 -18.96
CA LYS A 434 -7.68 21.09 -19.01
C LYS A 434 -6.76 19.97 -19.53
N LEU A 435 -5.98 20.22 -20.58
CA LEU A 435 -5.02 19.24 -21.10
C LEU A 435 -3.90 18.92 -20.08
N ILE A 436 -3.40 19.93 -19.38
CA ILE A 436 -2.43 19.73 -18.29
C ILE A 436 -3.04 18.87 -17.19
N LEU A 437 -4.28 19.14 -16.78
CA LEU A 437 -4.97 18.35 -15.75
C LEU A 437 -5.17 16.88 -16.18
N ILE A 438 -5.54 16.63 -17.44
CA ILE A 438 -5.63 15.26 -18.00
C ILE A 438 -4.28 14.54 -17.89
N ALA A 439 -3.17 15.21 -18.25
CA ALA A 439 -1.84 14.63 -18.12
C ALA A 439 -1.47 14.32 -16.65
N VAL A 440 -1.85 15.20 -15.73
CA VAL A 440 -1.67 15.00 -14.28
C VAL A 440 -2.48 13.80 -13.78
N MET A 441 -3.73 13.64 -14.22
CA MET A 441 -4.58 12.49 -13.85
C MET A 441 -4.00 11.17 -14.37
N LEU A 442 -3.53 11.15 -15.63
CA LEU A 442 -2.89 9.97 -16.22
C LEU A 442 -1.61 9.60 -15.45
N ARG A 443 -0.79 10.58 -15.10
CA ARG A 443 0.41 10.35 -14.29
C ARG A 443 0.06 9.84 -12.89
N GLY A 444 -0.94 10.47 -12.26
CA GLY A 444 -1.46 10.09 -10.94
C GLY A 444 -1.95 8.65 -10.89
N ARG A 445 -2.63 8.19 -11.94
CA ARG A 445 -3.07 6.79 -12.07
C ARG A 445 -1.91 5.80 -12.22
N HIS A 446 -0.82 6.22 -12.85
CA HIS A 446 0.35 5.37 -13.13
C HIS A 446 1.45 5.41 -12.06
N ARG A 447 1.38 6.28 -11.04
CA ARG A 447 2.39 6.39 -9.97
C ARG A 447 2.63 5.09 -9.17
N GLY A 448 1.66 4.17 -9.23
CA GLY A 448 1.74 2.88 -8.57
C GLY A 448 2.28 1.73 -9.41
N LEU A 449 2.55 1.96 -10.70
CA LEU A 449 3.11 0.92 -11.56
C LEU A 449 4.56 0.63 -11.14
N PRO A 450 4.92 -0.65 -10.96
CA PRO A 450 6.29 -1.00 -10.65
C PRO A 450 7.19 -0.67 -11.85
N VAL A 451 8.40 -0.17 -11.56
CA VAL A 451 9.40 0.21 -12.60
C VAL A 451 9.87 -1.01 -13.41
N ALA A 452 9.68 -2.21 -12.86
CA ALA A 452 9.88 -3.49 -13.52
C ALA A 452 8.65 -4.39 -13.36
N ILE A 453 8.45 -5.35 -14.27
CA ILE A 453 7.39 -6.37 -14.17
C ILE A 453 7.50 -7.08 -12.82
N ASP A 454 6.44 -7.00 -11.99
CA ASP A 454 6.40 -7.66 -10.68
C ASP A 454 6.55 -9.17 -10.88
N LYS A 455 7.62 -9.73 -10.33
CA LYS A 455 8.05 -11.11 -10.57
C LYS A 455 7.10 -12.16 -9.98
N ALA A 456 6.07 -11.76 -9.23
CA ALA A 456 4.98 -12.64 -8.78
C ALA A 456 4.21 -13.34 -9.92
N VAL A 457 4.42 -12.93 -11.18
CA VAL A 457 3.74 -13.47 -12.37
C VAL A 457 4.69 -14.29 -13.27
N MET A 458 5.98 -14.39 -12.95
CA MET A 458 6.86 -15.21 -13.79
C MET A 458 6.63 -16.69 -13.53
N LEU A 459 6.43 -17.42 -14.62
CA LEU A 459 6.39 -18.87 -14.63
C LEU A 459 7.72 -19.40 -14.07
N PRO A 460 7.70 -20.50 -13.29
CA PRO A 460 8.92 -21.11 -12.77
C PRO A 460 9.83 -21.44 -13.96
N ASP A 461 10.91 -20.68 -14.10
CA ASP A 461 11.94 -20.84 -15.11
C ASP A 461 13.25 -21.21 -14.40
N GLU A 462 14.07 -22.04 -15.05
CA GLU A 462 15.35 -22.49 -14.47
C GLU A 462 16.27 -21.31 -14.13
N SER A 463 16.16 -20.22 -14.90
CA SER A 463 16.88 -18.96 -14.66
C SER A 463 16.52 -18.28 -13.33
N LEU A 464 15.27 -18.44 -12.86
CA LEU A 464 14.80 -17.87 -11.60
C LEU A 464 15.26 -18.70 -10.41
N ALA A 465 15.22 -20.01 -10.54
CA ALA A 465 15.75 -20.92 -9.54
C ALA A 465 17.25 -20.67 -9.31
N TRP A 466 18.00 -20.46 -10.40
CA TRP A 466 19.41 -20.11 -10.35
C TRP A 466 19.65 -18.75 -9.68
N ALA A 467 18.87 -17.72 -10.03
CA ALA A 467 18.96 -16.42 -9.38
C ALA A 467 18.64 -16.47 -7.87
N GLU A 468 17.75 -17.36 -7.43
CA GLU A 468 17.47 -17.58 -6.00
C GLU A 468 18.65 -18.30 -5.30
N GLU A 469 19.28 -19.28 -5.95
CA GLU A 469 20.47 -19.96 -5.41
C GLU A 469 21.70 -19.04 -5.33
N GLU A 470 21.96 -18.25 -6.38
CA GLU A 470 23.06 -17.27 -6.44
C GLU A 470 22.95 -16.24 -5.31
N ASP A 471 21.74 -15.72 -5.07
CA ASP A 471 21.44 -14.78 -3.99
C ASP A 471 21.65 -15.42 -2.60
N ALA A 472 21.30 -16.69 -2.42
CA ALA A 472 21.62 -17.42 -1.19
C ALA A 472 23.12 -17.62 -0.99
N ALA A 473 23.85 -17.95 -2.04
CA ALA A 473 25.29 -18.10 -2.01
C ALA A 473 25.97 -16.78 -1.63
N MET A 474 25.59 -15.66 -2.27
CA MET A 474 26.11 -14.33 -1.93
C MET A 474 25.82 -13.93 -0.48
N ARG A 475 24.64 -14.26 0.06
CA ARG A 475 24.32 -13.99 1.48
C ARG A 475 25.16 -14.82 2.44
N LEU A 476 25.40 -16.09 2.12
CA LEU A 476 26.25 -16.96 2.92
C LEU A 476 27.70 -16.51 2.87
N GLU A 477 28.18 -16.05 1.71
CA GLU A 477 29.50 -15.44 1.55
C GLU A 477 29.62 -14.13 2.35
N GLY A 478 28.61 -13.26 2.29
CA GLY A 478 28.55 -12.02 3.08
C GLY A 478 28.47 -12.26 4.60
N ALA A 479 27.77 -13.31 5.03
CA ALA A 479 27.74 -13.71 6.44
C ALA A 479 29.09 -14.31 6.89
N ARG A 480 29.77 -15.06 6.01
CA ARG A 480 31.10 -15.60 6.27
C ARG A 480 32.16 -14.50 6.33
N SER A 481 32.11 -13.51 5.44
CA SER A 481 33.04 -12.38 5.45
C SER A 481 32.85 -11.51 6.69
N TRP A 482 31.60 -11.27 7.11
CA TRP A 482 31.30 -10.56 8.37
C TRP A 482 31.80 -11.33 9.59
N ASN A 483 31.54 -12.64 9.67
CA ASN A 483 32.03 -13.50 10.75
C ASN A 483 33.57 -13.60 10.75
N ALA A 484 34.22 -13.57 9.59
CA ALA A 484 35.69 -13.54 9.51
C ALA A 484 36.26 -12.18 9.97
N ALA A 485 35.57 -11.07 9.68
CA ALA A 485 35.98 -9.73 10.08
C ALA A 485 35.75 -9.43 11.58
N HIS A 486 34.70 -10.01 12.19
CA HIS A 486 34.32 -9.74 13.59
C HIS A 486 34.61 -10.91 14.55
N GLY A 487 34.85 -12.12 14.03
CA GLY A 487 35.12 -13.32 14.82
C GLY A 487 36.58 -13.47 15.27
N SER A 488 37.54 -12.78 14.63
CA SER A 488 38.96 -12.85 15.05
C SER A 488 39.27 -12.03 16.31
N ALA A 489 38.31 -11.23 16.81
CA ALA A 489 38.52 -10.39 17.99
C ALA A 489 38.43 -11.15 19.33
N HIS A 490 38.04 -12.43 19.33
CA HIS A 490 37.77 -13.17 20.57
C HIS A 490 38.77 -14.30 20.92
N ASP A 491 39.76 -14.60 20.08
CA ASP A 491 40.69 -15.72 20.29
C ASP A 491 42.13 -15.28 20.69
N GLY A 492 42.33 -14.02 21.09
CA GLY A 492 43.65 -13.44 21.38
C GLY A 492 43.98 -13.17 22.86
N LYS A 493 43.22 -13.71 23.82
CA LYS A 493 43.49 -13.52 25.26
C LYS A 493 43.37 -14.82 26.03
N ASN A 494 44.39 -15.66 25.90
CA ASN A 494 44.83 -16.58 26.95
C ASN A 494 46.17 -17.19 26.53
N ASP A 495 47.24 -16.46 26.79
CA ASP A 495 48.57 -17.02 27.01
C ASP A 495 49.41 -15.92 27.67
N ASN A 496 49.47 -15.95 29.00
CA ASN A 496 50.55 -15.46 29.87
C ASN A 496 50.07 -15.38 31.33
N ILE A 497 50.00 -16.53 32.00
CA ILE A 497 50.21 -16.63 33.46
C ILE A 497 50.93 -17.96 33.74
N VAL A 498 52.26 -17.92 33.91
CA VAL A 498 53.00 -18.62 34.98
C VAL A 498 54.10 -17.68 35.44
#